data_AF-A4INT1-F1
#
_entry.id   AF-A4INT1-F1
#
_cell.length_a   1.000
_cell.length_b   1.000
_cell.length_c   1.000
_cell.angle_alpha   90.00
_cell.angle_beta   90.00
_cell.angle_gamma   90.00
#
_symmetry.space_group_name_H-M   'P 1'
#
loop_
_entity.id
_entity.type
_entity.pdbx_description
1 polymer ?
#
loop_
_entity_poly.entity_id
_entity_poly.type
_entity_poly.pdbx_seq_one_letter_code
_entity_poly.pdbx_strand_id
1 'polypeptide(L)'
;MNSHINEILNFYMKTFEKDISDEDLAEFLKEEYGFNEEYGFNDETEFMNLLINNFILVISEVMKDLKEINERIKNIDKQKSKLNSNSYEFRKLDYCKRINIEAKEEIELFLTEKAIEYIKERVDFSTDTKYRFLLNHNPIKIQQKIDLKSNNKSKYYADLESTIRKEKLLDKVVAVIKSHHLLKKREEIFETLSSLYRDEKYQSFINLAVIQVEGLFYDFCLILNDEIKFDNLGTLSVKAEKVFSSNRALWLSMYPYFAFEAPIFRNKIAHNGLWDSDDIKNFANELIYDLFAIISAIKFTPKIPYNLLGVILPLRQEIKKLELSYEDYSTVLYSLFRGTQERNIGKEIFDILKRREEKKEVLEFYSIPISEFVSTNLYEECCRLTKVIYDEKFWELIIRQLSTITKHEPGKPYDFVDFAETIVNSYIGEFEKDSRLKEKCILIKKELKKFYS
;
A
#
# COMPACT_ATOMS: atom_id res chain seq x y z
N MET A 1 -16.10 -20.33 -33.74
CA MET A 1 -16.29 -19.44 -32.57
C MET A 1 -17.20 -20.19 -31.62
N ASN A 2 -16.64 -20.72 -30.52
CA ASN A 2 -17.33 -21.65 -29.62
C ASN A 2 -18.59 -21.02 -29.01
N SER A 3 -19.67 -21.79 -28.85
CA SER A 3 -20.93 -21.33 -28.25
C SER A 3 -20.73 -20.74 -26.85
N HIS A 4 -19.75 -21.24 -26.10
CA HIS A 4 -19.34 -20.71 -24.81
C HIS A 4 -18.85 -19.25 -24.83
N ILE A 5 -18.27 -18.77 -25.95
CA ILE A 5 -17.85 -17.37 -26.10
C ILE A 5 -19.08 -16.44 -26.10
N ASN A 6 -20.17 -16.87 -26.73
CA ASN A 6 -21.42 -16.12 -26.73
C ASN A 6 -22.14 -16.19 -25.39
N GLU A 7 -21.97 -17.27 -24.61
CA GLU A 7 -22.56 -17.41 -23.27
C GLU A 7 -21.84 -16.55 -22.23
N ILE A 8 -20.50 -16.53 -22.23
CA ILE A 8 -19.70 -15.66 -21.34
C ILE A 8 -19.92 -14.18 -21.67
N LEU A 9 -19.97 -13.82 -22.95
CA LEU A 9 -20.31 -12.45 -23.38
C LEU A 9 -21.78 -12.10 -23.12
N ASN A 10 -22.73 -13.03 -23.28
CA ASN A 10 -24.14 -12.79 -22.92
C ASN A 10 -24.31 -12.62 -21.42
N PHE A 11 -23.60 -13.41 -20.62
CA PHE A 11 -23.57 -13.27 -19.17
C PHE A 11 -23.02 -11.89 -18.81
N TYR A 12 -21.86 -11.49 -19.35
CA TYR A 12 -21.28 -10.14 -19.19
C TYR A 12 -22.26 -9.01 -19.56
N MET A 13 -22.97 -9.12 -20.70
CA MET A 13 -23.97 -8.12 -21.12
C MET A 13 -25.21 -8.11 -20.23
N LYS A 14 -25.57 -9.23 -19.60
CA LYS A 14 -26.70 -9.30 -18.66
C LYS A 14 -26.31 -8.80 -17.26
N THR A 15 -25.11 -9.08 -16.76
CA THR A 15 -24.67 -8.81 -15.37
C THR A 15 -24.24 -7.36 -15.13
N PHE A 16 -23.81 -6.63 -16.16
CA PHE A 16 -23.37 -5.23 -16.02
C PHE A 16 -24.29 -4.20 -16.68
N GLU A 17 -25.20 -4.59 -17.58
CA GLU A 17 -26.23 -3.68 -18.12
C GLU A 17 -27.61 -3.84 -17.44
N LYS A 18 -27.79 -4.84 -16.57
CA LYS A 18 -28.99 -5.00 -15.72
C LYS A 18 -28.60 -5.37 -14.29
N ASP A 19 -29.35 -4.85 -13.32
CA ASP A 19 -29.32 -5.28 -11.91
C ASP A 19 -29.68 -6.78 -11.85
N ILE A 20 -28.67 -7.63 -11.85
CA ILE A 20 -28.81 -9.05 -11.51
C ILE A 20 -28.67 -9.18 -10.00
N SER A 21 -29.54 -9.98 -9.38
CA SER A 21 -29.47 -10.23 -7.94
C SER A 21 -28.29 -11.15 -7.60
N ASP A 22 -27.75 -11.04 -6.38
CA ASP A 22 -26.69 -11.95 -5.90
C ASP A 22 -27.11 -13.44 -5.97
N GLU A 23 -28.41 -13.72 -5.94
CA GLU A 23 -29.01 -15.06 -6.04
C GLU A 23 -28.85 -15.67 -7.45
N ASP A 24 -29.12 -14.88 -8.50
CA ASP A 24 -29.00 -15.33 -9.90
C ASP A 24 -27.52 -15.60 -10.29
N LEU A 25 -26.60 -14.81 -9.74
CA LEU A 25 -25.15 -15.00 -9.92
C LEU A 25 -24.68 -16.30 -9.27
N ALA A 26 -25.16 -16.59 -8.06
CA ALA A 26 -24.82 -17.80 -7.33
C ALA A 26 -25.35 -19.06 -8.01
N GLU A 27 -26.57 -19.03 -8.56
CA GLU A 27 -27.19 -20.16 -9.26
C GLU A 27 -26.46 -20.50 -10.56
N PHE A 28 -26.08 -19.49 -11.35
CA PHE A 28 -25.26 -19.66 -12.55
C PHE A 28 -23.89 -20.28 -12.25
N LEU A 29 -23.22 -19.82 -11.19
CA LEU A 29 -21.93 -20.38 -10.77
C LEU A 29 -22.05 -21.83 -10.26
N LYS A 30 -23.21 -22.22 -9.72
CA LYS A 30 -23.48 -23.61 -9.32
C LYS A 30 -23.69 -24.53 -10.52
N GLU A 31 -24.46 -24.09 -11.51
CA GLU A 31 -24.80 -24.88 -12.71
C GLU A 31 -23.61 -25.08 -13.66
N GLU A 32 -22.89 -24.00 -14.02
CA GLU A 32 -21.83 -24.05 -15.04
C GLU A 32 -20.56 -24.77 -14.55
N TYR A 33 -20.34 -24.82 -13.23
CA TYR A 33 -19.08 -25.30 -12.65
C TYR A 33 -19.21 -26.59 -11.84
N GLY A 34 -20.39 -27.24 -11.87
CA GLY A 34 -20.59 -28.63 -11.42
C GLY A 34 -20.55 -28.85 -9.91
N PHE A 35 -21.13 -27.97 -9.12
CA PHE A 35 -21.17 -28.10 -7.66
C PHE A 35 -22.37 -28.94 -7.21
N ASN A 36 -22.23 -30.27 -7.23
CA ASN A 36 -23.14 -31.18 -6.51
C ASN A 36 -22.73 -31.31 -5.04
N GLU A 37 -23.72 -31.50 -4.17
CA GLU A 37 -23.75 -31.49 -2.69
C GLU A 37 -22.71 -32.36 -1.91
N GLU A 38 -21.65 -32.86 -2.55
CA GLU A 38 -20.72 -33.83 -1.94
C GLU A 38 -19.62 -33.23 -1.04
N TYR A 39 -19.42 -31.91 -1.04
CA TYR A 39 -18.41 -31.27 -0.21
C TYR A 39 -19.06 -30.58 1.00
N GLY A 40 -19.23 -31.34 2.08
CA GLY A 40 -19.85 -30.93 3.34
C GLY A 40 -19.18 -29.75 4.05
N PHE A 41 -19.40 -28.54 3.52
CA PHE A 41 -19.21 -27.27 4.21
C PHE A 41 -20.57 -26.80 4.74
N ASN A 42 -20.71 -26.70 6.05
CA ASN A 42 -21.93 -26.16 6.70
C ASN A 42 -22.12 -24.64 6.51
N ASP A 43 -21.38 -23.99 5.59
CA ASP A 43 -21.41 -22.54 5.35
C ASP A 43 -21.20 -22.22 3.85
N GLU A 44 -22.03 -22.84 2.99
CA GLU A 44 -21.99 -22.67 1.51
C GLU A 44 -21.99 -21.20 1.06
N THR A 45 -22.57 -20.30 1.86
CA THR A 45 -22.66 -18.87 1.56
C THR A 45 -21.30 -18.16 1.65
N GLU A 46 -20.46 -18.48 2.65
CA GLU A 46 -19.17 -17.82 2.85
C GLU A 46 -18.16 -18.18 1.75
N PHE A 47 -18.12 -19.46 1.35
CA PHE A 47 -17.28 -19.94 0.26
C PHE A 47 -17.71 -19.39 -1.10
N MET A 48 -19.02 -19.34 -1.38
CA MET A 48 -19.55 -18.76 -2.63
C MET A 48 -19.25 -17.27 -2.73
N ASN A 49 -19.34 -16.52 -1.63
CA ASN A 49 -18.96 -15.11 -1.61
C ASN A 49 -17.47 -14.91 -1.92
N LEU A 50 -16.60 -15.72 -1.34
CA LEU A 50 -15.15 -15.67 -1.61
C LEU A 50 -14.84 -15.97 -3.09
N LEU A 51 -15.52 -16.96 -3.67
CA LEU A 51 -15.38 -17.33 -5.08
C LEU A 51 -15.89 -16.24 -6.03
N ILE A 52 -17.04 -15.62 -5.71
CA ILE A 52 -17.59 -14.47 -6.45
C ILE A 52 -16.64 -13.28 -6.38
N ASN A 53 -16.07 -12.98 -5.21
CA ASN A 53 -15.11 -11.88 -5.06
C ASN A 53 -13.82 -12.14 -5.84
N ASN A 54 -13.30 -13.37 -5.79
CA ASN A 54 -12.14 -13.80 -6.56
C ASN A 54 -12.41 -13.69 -8.06
N PHE A 55 -13.60 -14.09 -8.51
CA PHE A 55 -14.06 -13.97 -9.89
C PHE A 55 -14.15 -12.49 -10.31
N ILE A 56 -14.86 -11.64 -9.56
CA ILE A 56 -15.03 -10.21 -9.87
C ILE A 56 -13.66 -9.52 -9.99
N LEU A 57 -12.73 -9.82 -9.09
CA LEU A 57 -11.39 -9.22 -9.09
C LEU A 57 -10.54 -9.69 -10.28
N VAL A 58 -10.48 -11.00 -10.54
CA VAL A 58 -9.75 -11.55 -11.70
C VAL A 58 -10.29 -10.94 -12.98
N ILE A 59 -11.61 -10.92 -13.15
CA ILE A 59 -12.26 -10.38 -14.34
C ILE A 59 -12.03 -8.87 -14.45
N SER A 60 -12.11 -8.11 -13.35
CA SER A 60 -11.84 -6.66 -13.37
C SER A 60 -10.40 -6.32 -13.77
N GLU A 61 -9.42 -7.08 -13.29
CA GLU A 61 -8.00 -6.93 -13.66
C GLU A 61 -7.79 -7.21 -15.14
N VAL A 62 -8.31 -8.34 -15.62
CA VAL A 62 -8.26 -8.71 -17.03
C VAL A 62 -8.92 -7.64 -17.92
N MET A 63 -10.11 -7.16 -17.55
CA MET A 63 -10.82 -6.14 -18.33
C MET A 63 -10.06 -4.83 -18.39
N LYS A 64 -9.40 -4.42 -17.29
CA LYS A 64 -8.55 -3.24 -17.27
C LYS A 64 -7.38 -3.38 -18.24
N ASP A 65 -6.70 -4.52 -18.21
CA ASP A 65 -5.55 -4.78 -19.09
C ASP A 65 -5.97 -4.83 -20.56
N LEU A 66 -7.09 -5.50 -20.88
CA LEU A 66 -7.65 -5.52 -22.23
C LEU A 66 -8.06 -4.13 -22.72
N LYS A 67 -8.65 -3.30 -21.85
CA LYS A 67 -9.01 -1.92 -22.18
C LYS A 67 -7.77 -1.10 -22.53
N GLU A 68 -6.73 -1.18 -21.71
CA GLU A 68 -5.48 -0.47 -21.94
C GLU A 68 -4.80 -0.91 -23.25
N ILE A 69 -4.74 -2.21 -23.51
CA ILE A 69 -4.19 -2.76 -24.77
C ILE A 69 -4.99 -2.26 -25.98
N ASN A 70 -6.32 -2.32 -25.92
CA ASN A 70 -7.17 -1.83 -27.02
C ASN A 70 -6.99 -0.32 -27.26
N GLU A 71 -6.84 0.49 -26.21
CA GLU A 71 -6.55 1.92 -26.33
C GLU A 71 -5.17 2.17 -26.95
N ARG A 72 -4.14 1.41 -26.56
CA ARG A 72 -2.80 1.47 -27.17
C ARG A 72 -2.84 1.11 -28.66
N ILE A 73 -3.54 0.04 -29.04
CA ILE A 73 -3.69 -0.37 -30.45
C ILE A 73 -4.40 0.74 -31.25
N LYS A 74 -5.51 1.29 -30.73
CA LYS A 74 -6.21 2.42 -31.39
C LYS A 74 -5.30 3.63 -31.58
N ASN A 75 -4.49 3.97 -30.58
CA ASN A 75 -3.54 5.07 -30.67
C ASN A 75 -2.43 4.81 -31.69
N ILE A 76 -1.91 3.58 -31.75
CA ILE A 76 -0.93 3.17 -32.76
C ILE A 76 -1.54 3.29 -34.16
N ASP A 77 -2.76 2.82 -34.38
CA ASP A 77 -3.43 2.91 -35.68
C ASP A 77 -3.65 4.36 -36.12
N LYS A 78 -4.03 5.23 -35.18
CA LYS A 78 -4.18 6.68 -35.43
C LYS A 78 -2.86 7.38 -35.76
N GLN A 79 -1.74 6.90 -35.23
CA GLN A 79 -0.41 7.42 -35.55
C GLN A 79 0.08 6.88 -36.91
N LYS A 80 -0.11 5.58 -37.16
CA LYS A 80 0.26 4.92 -38.41
C LYS A 80 -0.46 5.52 -39.62
N SER A 81 -1.73 5.89 -39.50
CA SER A 81 -2.50 6.48 -40.61
C SER A 81 -1.96 7.82 -41.11
N LYS A 82 -1.07 8.48 -40.35
CA LYS A 82 -0.43 9.75 -40.71
C LYS A 82 0.97 9.58 -41.28
N LEU A 83 1.49 8.36 -41.37
CA LEU A 83 2.86 8.06 -41.74
C LEU A 83 2.92 7.34 -43.10
N ASN A 84 4.03 7.53 -43.81
CA ASN A 84 4.33 6.77 -45.02
C ASN A 84 4.66 5.32 -44.65
N SER A 85 4.06 4.35 -45.34
CA SER A 85 4.25 2.90 -45.11
C SER A 85 5.70 2.43 -45.20
N ASN A 86 6.56 3.14 -45.95
CA ASN A 86 7.98 2.82 -46.08
C ASN A 86 8.87 3.44 -44.99
N SER A 87 8.32 4.33 -44.16
CA SER A 87 9.08 4.98 -43.08
C SER A 87 9.52 3.98 -42.01
N TYR A 88 10.62 4.30 -41.33
CA TYR A 88 11.09 3.53 -40.19
C TYR A 88 10.07 3.59 -39.05
N GLU A 89 9.48 4.76 -38.82
CA GLU A 89 8.47 5.03 -37.80
C GLU A 89 7.21 4.18 -38.02
N PHE A 90 6.75 4.02 -39.27
CA PHE A 90 5.62 3.15 -39.59
C PHE A 90 5.92 1.68 -39.26
N ARG A 91 7.10 1.19 -39.63
CA ARG A 91 7.54 -0.19 -39.34
C ARG A 91 7.71 -0.44 -37.84
N LYS A 92 8.20 0.55 -37.08
CA LYS A 92 8.31 0.49 -35.62
C LYS A 92 6.93 0.40 -34.97
N LEU A 93 5.99 1.25 -35.38
CA LEU A 93 4.61 1.22 -34.88
C LEU A 93 3.88 -0.07 -35.25
N ASP A 94 4.15 -0.63 -36.43
CA ASP A 94 3.60 -1.92 -36.85
C ASP A 94 4.09 -3.08 -35.97
N TYR A 95 5.39 -3.09 -35.65
CA TYR A 95 5.96 -4.03 -34.70
C TYR A 95 5.33 -3.89 -33.30
N CYS A 96 5.20 -2.66 -32.78
CA CYS A 96 4.54 -2.41 -31.49
C CYS A 96 3.07 -2.87 -31.50
N LYS A 97 2.35 -2.68 -32.61
CA LYS A 97 0.97 -3.15 -32.74
C LYS A 97 0.88 -4.67 -32.61
N ARG A 98 1.75 -5.40 -33.32
CA ARG A 98 1.80 -6.86 -33.27
C ARG A 98 2.04 -7.39 -31.85
N ILE A 99 2.99 -6.82 -31.10
CA ILE A 99 3.22 -7.21 -29.70
C ILE A 99 1.97 -7.00 -28.84
N ASN A 100 1.24 -5.90 -29.02
CA ASN A 100 0.01 -5.65 -28.26
C ASN A 100 -1.12 -6.61 -28.66
N ILE A 101 -1.16 -7.07 -29.90
CA ILE A 101 -2.11 -8.10 -30.36
C ILE A 101 -1.74 -9.45 -29.73
N GLU A 102 -0.46 -9.85 -29.74
CA GLU A 102 0.01 -11.08 -29.10
C GLU A 102 -0.30 -11.07 -27.59
N ALA A 103 -0.03 -9.96 -26.89
CA ALA A 103 -0.37 -9.81 -25.48
C ALA A 103 -1.88 -9.87 -25.20
N LYS A 104 -2.71 -9.38 -26.13
CA LYS A 104 -4.17 -9.49 -26.05
C LYS A 104 -4.61 -10.95 -26.16
N GLU A 105 -4.07 -11.67 -27.13
CA GLU A 105 -4.35 -13.08 -27.36
C GLU A 105 -3.93 -13.95 -26.16
N GLU A 106 -2.79 -13.64 -25.51
CA GLU A 106 -2.37 -14.30 -24.27
C GLU A 106 -3.35 -14.10 -23.11
N ILE A 107 -3.90 -12.89 -22.96
CA ILE A 107 -4.89 -12.59 -21.92
C ILE A 107 -6.22 -13.28 -22.22
N GLU A 108 -6.65 -13.31 -23.48
CA GLU A 108 -7.83 -14.04 -23.92
C GLU A 108 -7.67 -15.54 -23.67
N LEU A 109 -6.48 -16.11 -23.92
CA LEU A 109 -6.15 -17.51 -23.62
C LEU A 109 -6.19 -17.80 -22.11
N PHE A 110 -5.64 -16.90 -21.29
CA PHE A 110 -5.72 -17.00 -19.83
C PHE A 110 -7.17 -17.04 -19.34
N LEU A 111 -8.02 -16.16 -19.86
CA LEU A 111 -9.45 -16.13 -19.54
C LEU A 111 -10.14 -17.45 -19.85
N THR A 112 -9.83 -18.04 -21.01
CA THR A 112 -10.52 -19.24 -21.48
C THR A 112 -10.03 -20.53 -20.85
N GLU A 113 -8.75 -20.59 -20.47
CA GLU A 113 -8.13 -21.87 -20.09
C GLU A 113 -7.70 -21.94 -18.62
N LYS A 114 -7.40 -20.79 -18.00
CA LYS A 114 -6.70 -20.76 -16.69
C LYS A 114 -7.43 -19.96 -15.63
N ALA A 115 -8.35 -19.08 -16.01
CA ALA A 115 -9.03 -18.19 -15.06
C ALA A 115 -9.76 -18.96 -13.96
N ILE A 116 -10.40 -20.09 -14.26
CA ILE A 116 -11.18 -20.86 -13.28
C ILE A 116 -10.30 -21.48 -12.20
N GLU A 117 -9.20 -22.13 -12.60
CA GLU A 117 -8.21 -22.68 -11.66
C GLU A 117 -7.56 -21.54 -10.87
N TYR A 118 -7.22 -20.45 -11.55
CA TYR A 118 -6.66 -19.25 -10.93
C TYR A 118 -7.61 -18.58 -9.92
N ILE A 119 -8.92 -18.54 -10.18
CA ILE A 119 -9.96 -18.01 -9.28
C ILE A 119 -10.13 -18.92 -8.07
N LYS A 120 -10.09 -20.24 -8.27
CA LYS A 120 -10.17 -21.25 -7.21
C LYS A 120 -8.91 -21.27 -6.33
N GLU A 121 -7.75 -21.02 -6.91
CA GLU A 121 -6.46 -20.89 -6.22
C GLU A 121 -6.23 -19.50 -5.61
N ARG A 122 -7.11 -18.53 -5.90
CA ARG A 122 -6.91 -17.14 -5.50
C ARG A 122 -6.99 -17.01 -3.97
N VAL A 123 -5.78 -16.84 -3.41
CA VAL A 123 -5.36 -16.33 -2.10
C VAL A 123 -6.50 -16.09 -1.12
N ASP A 124 -6.50 -16.84 -0.01
CA ASP A 124 -7.21 -16.47 1.21
C ASP A 124 -6.71 -15.08 1.69
N PHE A 125 -7.36 -14.03 1.18
CA PHE A 125 -6.98 -12.64 1.37
C PHE A 125 -7.06 -12.23 2.84
N SER A 126 -7.96 -12.85 3.59
CA SER A 126 -8.06 -12.73 5.04
C SER A 126 -6.77 -13.19 5.71
N THR A 127 -6.32 -14.42 5.45
CA THR A 127 -5.08 -14.94 6.03
C THR A 127 -3.85 -14.19 5.52
N ASP A 128 -3.81 -13.83 4.24
CA ASP A 128 -2.75 -13.01 3.68
C ASP A 128 -2.65 -11.67 4.41
N THR A 129 -3.74 -10.91 4.47
CA THR A 129 -3.83 -9.61 5.16
C THR A 129 -3.30 -9.70 6.59
N LYS A 130 -3.75 -10.71 7.34
CA LYS A 130 -3.38 -10.92 8.74
C LYS A 130 -1.87 -11.14 8.90
N TYR A 131 -1.27 -11.98 8.06
CA TYR A 131 0.14 -12.35 8.21
C TYR A 131 1.12 -11.47 7.40
N ARG A 132 0.63 -10.66 6.46
CA ARG A 132 1.46 -9.93 5.49
C ARG A 132 2.56 -9.13 6.15
N PHE A 133 2.23 -8.27 7.10
CA PHE A 133 3.23 -7.44 7.78
C PHE A 133 4.08 -8.24 8.78
N LEU A 134 3.50 -9.23 9.46
CA LEU A 134 4.23 -10.10 10.39
C LEU A 134 5.31 -10.93 9.72
N LEU A 135 5.07 -11.34 8.48
CA LEU A 135 5.98 -12.16 7.69
C LEU A 135 6.80 -11.33 6.69
N ASN A 136 6.87 -10.01 6.89
CA ASN A 136 7.62 -9.06 6.06
C ASN A 136 7.29 -9.20 4.56
N HIS A 137 6.01 -9.32 4.24
CA HIS A 137 5.47 -9.47 2.89
C HIS A 137 6.00 -10.70 2.13
N ASN A 138 6.52 -11.73 2.83
CA ASN A 138 7.07 -12.92 2.19
C ASN A 138 5.94 -13.85 1.71
N PRO A 139 5.72 -13.99 0.39
CA PRO A 139 4.59 -14.75 -0.13
C PRO A 139 4.67 -16.25 0.19
N ILE A 140 5.87 -16.84 0.23
CA ILE A 140 6.06 -18.27 0.53
C ILE A 140 5.64 -18.56 1.97
N LYS A 141 6.05 -17.71 2.93
CA LYS A 141 5.66 -17.88 4.34
C LYS A 141 4.18 -17.62 4.58
N ILE A 142 3.59 -16.69 3.83
CA ILE A 142 2.15 -16.40 3.88
C ILE A 142 1.36 -17.60 3.34
N GLN A 143 1.78 -18.18 2.21
CA GLN A 143 1.13 -19.37 1.64
C GLN A 143 1.11 -20.53 2.64
N GLN A 144 2.20 -20.75 3.38
CA GLN A 144 2.23 -21.77 4.44
C GLN A 144 1.15 -21.56 5.53
N LYS A 145 0.76 -20.30 5.81
CA LYS A 145 -0.33 -19.99 6.76
C LYS A 145 -1.71 -20.22 6.13
N ILE A 146 -1.87 -19.88 4.85
CA ILE A 146 -3.07 -20.18 4.07
C ILE A 146 -3.30 -21.70 4.05
N ASP A 147 -2.27 -22.47 3.66
CA ASP A 147 -2.32 -23.93 3.64
C ASP A 147 -2.61 -24.52 5.02
N LEU A 148 -2.08 -23.91 6.10
CA LEU A 148 -2.35 -24.34 7.46
C LEU A 148 -3.83 -24.16 7.84
N LYS A 149 -4.45 -23.04 7.45
CA LYS A 149 -5.87 -22.80 7.72
C LYS A 149 -6.76 -23.79 6.97
N SER A 150 -6.45 -24.06 5.70
CA SER A 150 -7.19 -25.02 4.87
C SER A 150 -7.05 -26.45 5.37
N ASN A 151 -5.84 -26.87 5.77
CA ASN A 151 -5.57 -28.25 6.17
C ASN A 151 -5.85 -28.55 7.66
N ASN A 152 -5.73 -27.55 8.54
CA ASN A 152 -5.88 -27.75 9.98
C ASN A 152 -6.26 -26.44 10.71
N LYS A 153 -7.57 -26.12 10.66
CA LYS A 153 -8.16 -24.92 11.26
C LYS A 153 -7.85 -24.76 12.76
N SER A 154 -7.87 -25.85 13.54
CA SER A 154 -7.54 -25.82 14.98
C SER A 154 -6.09 -25.37 15.22
N LYS A 155 -5.13 -25.92 14.46
CA LYS A 155 -3.73 -25.53 14.56
C LYS A 155 -3.49 -24.11 14.07
N TYR A 156 -4.23 -23.66 13.07
CA TYR A 156 -4.19 -22.27 12.60
C TYR A 156 -4.61 -21.28 13.71
N TYR A 157 -5.70 -21.52 14.41
CA TYR A 157 -6.14 -20.62 15.49
C TYR A 157 -5.25 -20.69 16.74
N ALA A 158 -4.69 -21.86 17.05
CA ALA A 158 -3.65 -21.97 18.08
C ALA A 158 -2.40 -21.15 17.73
N ASP A 159 -2.01 -21.13 16.45
CA ASP A 159 -0.91 -20.32 15.94
C ASP A 159 -1.20 -18.80 16.04
N LEU A 160 -2.41 -18.37 15.67
CA LEU A 160 -2.87 -16.98 15.87
C LEU A 160 -2.74 -16.54 17.33
N GLU A 161 -3.32 -17.33 18.27
CA GLU A 161 -3.27 -17.01 19.69
C GLU A 161 -1.82 -16.96 20.21
N SER A 162 -1.00 -17.95 19.85
CA SER A 162 0.40 -17.99 20.28
C SER A 162 1.19 -16.79 19.78
N THR A 163 0.92 -16.33 18.56
CA THR A 163 1.57 -15.19 17.94
C THR A 163 1.12 -13.89 18.57
N ILE A 164 -0.18 -13.71 18.87
CA ILE A 164 -0.68 -12.54 19.60
C ILE A 164 0.06 -12.36 20.92
N ARG A 165 0.22 -13.45 21.69
CA ARG A 165 0.91 -13.43 22.98
C ARG A 165 2.41 -13.17 22.84
N LYS A 166 3.08 -13.90 21.94
CA LYS A 166 4.54 -13.80 21.73
C LYS A 166 4.93 -12.43 21.20
N GLU A 167 4.22 -11.94 20.19
CA GLU A 167 4.52 -10.69 19.51
C GLU A 167 3.87 -9.48 20.17
N LYS A 168 3.05 -9.69 21.21
CA LYS A 168 2.26 -8.64 21.89
C LYS A 168 1.51 -7.75 20.90
N LEU A 169 0.78 -8.38 19.97
CA LEU A 169 0.20 -7.69 18.81
C LEU A 169 -0.70 -6.52 19.21
N LEU A 170 -1.59 -6.73 20.18
CA LEU A 170 -2.50 -5.69 20.64
C LEU A 170 -1.75 -4.53 21.32
N ASP A 171 -0.69 -4.81 22.08
CA ASP A 171 0.15 -3.76 22.68
C ASP A 171 0.87 -2.94 21.60
N LYS A 172 1.34 -3.60 20.53
CA LYS A 172 1.92 -2.91 19.37
C LYS A 172 0.91 -1.99 18.69
N VAL A 173 -0.34 -2.43 18.52
CA VAL A 173 -1.43 -1.59 17.98
C VAL A 173 -1.63 -0.35 18.87
N VAL A 174 -1.84 -0.56 20.17
CA VAL A 174 -2.06 0.53 21.14
C VAL A 174 -0.89 1.51 21.16
N ALA A 175 0.35 1.02 21.11
CA ALA A 175 1.54 1.88 21.09
C ALA A 175 1.55 2.83 19.89
N VAL A 176 1.14 2.36 18.72
CA VAL A 176 1.09 3.20 17.50
C VAL A 176 -0.03 4.22 17.56
N ILE A 177 -1.20 3.82 18.07
CA ILE A 177 -2.32 4.74 18.30
C ILE A 177 -1.85 5.93 19.15
N LYS A 178 -1.18 5.64 20.27
CA LYS A 178 -0.66 6.67 21.19
C LYS A 178 0.43 7.55 20.59
N SER A 179 1.26 6.98 19.72
CA SER A 179 2.43 7.65 19.15
C SER A 179 2.17 8.36 17.82
N HIS A 180 0.92 8.45 17.35
CA HIS A 180 0.58 9.13 16.10
C HIS A 180 -0.37 10.30 16.36
N HIS A 181 0.00 11.49 15.88
CA HIS A 181 -0.70 12.76 16.17
C HIS A 181 -2.23 12.72 15.96
N LEU A 182 -2.70 12.07 14.88
CA LEU A 182 -4.13 11.90 14.61
C LEU A 182 -4.76 10.75 15.39
N LEU A 183 -4.10 9.58 15.41
CA LEU A 183 -4.69 8.36 15.95
C LEU A 183 -4.79 8.42 17.47
N LYS A 184 -3.95 9.23 18.15
CA LYS A 184 -3.98 9.41 19.60
C LYS A 184 -5.34 9.84 20.13
N LYS A 185 -6.19 10.45 19.30
CA LYS A 185 -7.58 10.77 19.65
C LYS A 185 -8.42 9.51 20.00
N ARG A 186 -7.97 8.32 19.59
CA ARG A 186 -8.56 7.02 19.91
C ARG A 186 -7.88 6.29 21.07
N GLU A 187 -6.94 6.93 21.76
CA GLU A 187 -6.15 6.31 22.84
C GLU A 187 -7.03 5.59 23.87
N GLU A 188 -8.01 6.28 24.45
CA GLU A 188 -8.95 5.70 25.44
C GLU A 188 -9.68 4.46 24.90
N ILE A 189 -10.12 4.51 23.64
CA ILE A 189 -10.84 3.41 23.01
C ILE A 189 -9.94 2.17 22.86
N PHE A 190 -8.69 2.37 22.43
CA PHE A 190 -7.75 1.27 22.24
C PHE A 190 -7.19 0.73 23.55
N GLU A 191 -7.04 1.56 24.58
CA GLU A 191 -6.77 1.09 25.95
C GLU A 191 -7.92 0.23 26.48
N THR A 192 -9.17 0.65 26.21
CA THR A 192 -10.36 -0.13 26.57
C THR A 192 -10.37 -1.47 25.83
N LEU A 193 -10.10 -1.50 24.53
CA LEU A 193 -9.95 -2.74 23.76
C LEU A 193 -8.90 -3.67 24.37
N SER A 194 -7.73 -3.13 24.76
CA SER A 194 -6.69 -3.91 25.43
C SER A 194 -7.17 -4.53 26.75
N SER A 195 -7.90 -3.78 27.58
CA SER A 195 -8.47 -4.31 28.82
C SER A 195 -9.53 -5.39 28.55
N LEU A 196 -10.46 -5.14 27.62
CA LEU A 196 -11.54 -6.08 27.32
C LEU A 196 -10.99 -7.43 26.86
N TYR A 197 -9.97 -7.43 26.00
CA TYR A 197 -9.35 -8.67 25.54
C TYR A 197 -8.60 -9.40 26.67
N ARG A 198 -7.83 -8.66 27.49
CA ARG A 198 -7.08 -9.23 28.63
C ARG A 198 -8.01 -9.82 29.69
N ASP A 199 -9.15 -9.18 29.93
CA ASP A 199 -10.15 -9.62 30.90
C ASP A 199 -11.10 -10.70 30.31
N GLU A 200 -10.77 -11.24 29.13
CA GLU A 200 -11.52 -12.29 28.42
C GLU A 200 -12.97 -11.90 28.07
N LYS A 201 -13.27 -10.60 28.00
CA LYS A 201 -14.58 -10.05 27.61
C LYS A 201 -14.69 -9.96 26.09
N TYR A 202 -14.55 -11.10 25.42
CA TYR A 202 -14.38 -11.17 23.96
C TYR A 202 -15.57 -10.59 23.17
N GLN A 203 -16.82 -10.80 23.61
CA GLN A 203 -17.97 -10.23 22.90
C GLN A 203 -17.96 -8.69 22.91
N SER A 204 -17.67 -8.08 24.06
CA SER A 204 -17.54 -6.63 24.18
C SER A 204 -16.34 -6.12 23.38
N PHE A 205 -15.23 -6.87 23.39
CA PHE A 205 -14.07 -6.57 22.55
C PHE A 205 -14.44 -6.54 21.07
N ILE A 206 -15.13 -7.59 20.57
CA ILE A 206 -15.55 -7.71 19.17
C ILE A 206 -16.41 -6.52 18.75
N ASN A 207 -17.43 -6.21 19.53
CA ASN A 207 -18.36 -5.11 19.22
C ASN A 207 -17.63 -3.78 19.08
N LEU A 208 -16.64 -3.51 19.94
CA LEU A 208 -15.85 -2.29 19.88
C LEU A 208 -14.81 -2.34 18.75
N ALA A 209 -14.13 -3.47 18.56
CA ALA A 209 -13.03 -3.64 17.61
C ALA A 209 -13.52 -3.50 16.16
N VAL A 210 -14.67 -4.08 15.82
CA VAL A 210 -15.26 -3.97 14.47
C VAL A 210 -15.57 -2.52 14.10
N ILE A 211 -16.09 -1.73 15.03
CA ILE A 211 -16.32 -0.30 14.82
C ILE A 211 -14.98 0.43 14.61
N GLN A 212 -13.94 0.03 15.36
CA GLN A 212 -12.61 0.62 15.20
C GLN A 212 -11.92 0.23 13.91
N VAL A 213 -12.17 -0.93 13.31
CA VAL A 213 -11.66 -1.29 11.97
C VAL A 213 -12.07 -0.21 10.97
N GLU A 214 -13.36 0.13 10.90
CA GLU A 214 -13.84 1.19 10.00
C GLU A 214 -13.37 2.59 10.42
N GLY A 215 -13.32 2.86 11.73
CA GLY A 215 -12.79 4.10 12.27
C GLY A 215 -11.34 4.36 11.87
N LEU A 216 -10.49 3.32 11.87
CA LEU A 216 -9.11 3.42 11.42
C LEU A 216 -9.02 3.66 9.92
N PHE A 217 -9.88 3.05 9.10
CA PHE A 217 -9.95 3.35 7.66
C PHE A 217 -10.32 4.82 7.39
N TYR A 218 -11.22 5.40 8.18
CA TYR A 218 -11.53 6.83 8.10
C TYR A 218 -10.29 7.70 8.40
N ASP A 219 -9.59 7.41 9.49
CA ASP A 219 -8.37 8.15 9.86
C ASP A 219 -7.27 7.97 8.81
N PHE A 220 -7.16 6.78 8.22
CA PHE A 220 -6.23 6.50 7.14
C PHE A 220 -6.55 7.36 5.91
N CYS A 221 -7.81 7.48 5.50
CA CYS A 221 -8.20 8.41 4.45
C CYS A 221 -7.80 9.87 4.77
N LEU A 222 -7.95 10.31 6.03
CA LEU A 222 -7.49 11.64 6.44
C LEU A 222 -5.97 11.80 6.31
N ILE A 223 -5.19 10.81 6.74
CA ILE A 223 -3.72 10.82 6.64
C ILE A 223 -3.28 10.97 5.17
N LEU A 224 -3.91 10.23 4.26
CA LEU A 224 -3.59 10.29 2.84
C LEU A 224 -3.99 11.62 2.19
N ASN A 225 -5.01 12.29 2.73
CA ASN A 225 -5.54 13.56 2.21
C ASN A 225 -5.05 14.78 3.02
N ASP A 226 -3.85 14.70 3.58
CA ASP A 226 -3.19 15.77 4.34
C ASP A 226 -4.07 16.38 5.44
N GLU A 227 -4.86 15.52 6.10
CA GLU A 227 -5.76 15.82 7.22
C GLU A 227 -7.00 16.65 6.87
N ILE A 228 -7.28 16.82 5.57
CA ILE A 228 -8.50 17.49 5.10
C ILE A 228 -9.71 16.60 5.39
N LYS A 229 -10.62 17.12 6.22
CA LYS A 229 -11.85 16.42 6.61
C LYS A 229 -12.76 16.17 5.41
N PHE A 230 -13.45 15.03 5.47
CA PHE A 230 -14.48 14.66 4.50
C PHE A 230 -15.87 14.78 5.14
N ASP A 231 -16.83 15.30 4.38
CA ASP A 231 -18.23 15.40 4.81
C ASP A 231 -18.91 14.03 4.86
N ASN A 232 -18.62 13.15 3.89
CA ASN A 232 -19.03 11.75 3.90
C ASN A 232 -18.04 10.90 3.09
N LEU A 233 -17.45 9.89 3.73
CA LEU A 233 -16.49 8.98 3.10
C LEU A 233 -17.13 7.71 2.52
N GLY A 234 -18.42 7.47 2.78
CA GLY A 234 -19.13 6.27 2.35
C GLY A 234 -18.91 5.07 3.27
N THR A 235 -19.10 3.87 2.74
CA THR A 235 -18.99 2.57 3.46
C THR A 235 -17.54 2.17 3.73
N LEU A 236 -17.32 1.07 4.47
CA LEU A 236 -15.98 0.49 4.67
C LEU A 236 -15.27 0.21 3.34
N SER A 237 -15.97 -0.38 2.36
CA SER A 237 -15.38 -0.73 1.06
C SER A 237 -14.89 0.51 0.29
N VAL A 238 -15.65 1.60 0.30
CA VAL A 238 -15.24 2.87 -0.35
C VAL A 238 -14.01 3.47 0.35
N LYS A 239 -13.91 3.37 1.68
CA LYS A 239 -12.73 3.82 2.41
C LYS A 239 -11.51 2.94 2.08
N ALA A 240 -11.68 1.62 2.05
CA ALA A 240 -10.62 0.67 1.71
C ALA A 240 -10.11 0.91 0.27
N GLU A 241 -11.00 1.18 -0.68
CA GLU A 241 -10.64 1.54 -2.05
C GLU A 241 -9.75 2.78 -2.08
N LYS A 242 -10.19 3.87 -1.43
CA LYS A 242 -9.43 5.13 -1.36
C LYS A 242 -8.05 4.92 -0.74
N VAL A 243 -7.97 4.11 0.31
CA VAL A 243 -6.71 3.85 1.03
C VAL A 243 -5.72 3.03 0.20
N PHE A 244 -6.19 2.00 -0.51
CA PHE A 244 -5.29 1.06 -1.18
C PHE A 244 -5.07 1.35 -2.67
N SER A 245 -5.92 2.17 -3.31
CA SER A 245 -5.87 2.43 -4.76
C SER A 245 -4.52 2.99 -5.25
N SER A 246 -3.82 3.75 -4.41
CA SER A 246 -2.50 4.33 -4.74
C SER A 246 -1.33 3.37 -4.52
N ASN A 247 -1.53 2.24 -3.84
CA ASN A 247 -0.48 1.26 -3.55
C ASN A 247 -0.86 -0.12 -4.10
N ARG A 248 -0.35 -0.46 -5.29
CA ARG A 248 -0.65 -1.72 -5.97
C ARG A 248 -0.40 -2.96 -5.12
N ALA A 249 0.64 -2.96 -4.27
CA ALA A 249 0.93 -4.11 -3.42
C ALA A 249 -0.14 -4.32 -2.35
N LEU A 250 -0.59 -3.25 -1.69
CA LEU A 250 -1.67 -3.32 -0.70
C LEU A 250 -3.04 -3.54 -1.37
N TRP A 251 -3.26 -2.97 -2.54
CA TRP A 251 -4.44 -3.24 -3.37
C TRP A 251 -4.58 -4.72 -3.70
N LEU A 252 -3.51 -5.38 -4.12
CA LEU A 252 -3.58 -6.80 -4.50
C LEU A 252 -3.71 -7.76 -3.33
N SER A 253 -3.41 -7.32 -2.10
CA SER A 253 -3.31 -8.23 -0.95
C SER A 253 -4.33 -7.97 0.15
N MET A 254 -4.68 -6.71 0.41
CA MET A 254 -5.52 -6.31 1.54
C MET A 254 -6.88 -5.75 1.12
N TYR A 255 -6.94 -5.05 -0.03
CA TYR A 255 -8.20 -4.47 -0.49
C TYR A 255 -9.32 -5.51 -0.65
N PRO A 256 -9.12 -6.69 -1.27
CA PRO A 256 -10.18 -7.69 -1.42
C PRO A 256 -10.84 -8.06 -0.09
N TYR A 257 -10.01 -8.33 0.92
CA TYR A 257 -10.50 -8.69 2.25
C TYR A 257 -11.35 -7.57 2.87
N PHE A 258 -10.82 -6.34 2.90
CA PHE A 258 -11.52 -5.22 3.55
C PHE A 258 -12.69 -4.65 2.74
N ALA A 259 -12.72 -4.87 1.42
CA ALA A 259 -13.78 -4.39 0.56
C ALA A 259 -14.98 -5.34 0.48
N PHE A 260 -14.75 -6.66 0.68
CA PHE A 260 -15.78 -7.66 0.42
C PHE A 260 -16.04 -8.60 1.59
N GLU A 261 -15.01 -9.10 2.28
CA GLU A 261 -15.19 -10.03 3.41
C GLU A 261 -15.49 -9.29 4.72
N ALA A 262 -14.66 -8.29 5.07
CA ALA A 262 -14.81 -7.55 6.31
C ALA A 262 -16.17 -6.84 6.49
N PRO A 263 -16.79 -6.28 5.44
CA PRO A 263 -18.12 -5.71 5.54
C PRO A 263 -19.20 -6.70 5.98
N ILE A 264 -19.06 -8.00 5.68
CA ILE A 264 -20.06 -9.03 6.03
C ILE A 264 -20.19 -9.13 7.55
N PHE A 265 -19.08 -9.42 8.25
CA PHE A 265 -19.11 -9.50 9.71
C PHE A 265 -19.36 -8.14 10.37
N ARG A 266 -18.86 -7.06 9.75
CA ARG A 266 -19.09 -5.70 10.25
C ARG A 266 -20.58 -5.37 10.27
N ASN A 267 -21.28 -5.64 9.16
CA ASN A 267 -22.72 -5.38 9.06
C ASN A 267 -23.51 -6.30 9.99
N LYS A 268 -23.15 -7.59 10.08
CA LYS A 268 -23.76 -8.53 11.02
C LYS A 268 -23.71 -8.00 12.46
N ILE A 269 -22.53 -7.58 12.93
CA ILE A 269 -22.36 -7.07 14.30
C ILE A 269 -23.02 -5.70 14.48
N ALA A 270 -22.99 -4.83 13.47
CA ALA A 270 -23.66 -3.52 13.54
C ALA A 270 -25.19 -3.65 13.67
N HIS A 271 -25.79 -4.67 13.05
CA HIS A 271 -27.23 -4.92 13.10
C HIS A 271 -27.66 -5.75 14.32
N ASN A 272 -26.93 -6.83 14.62
CA ASN A 272 -27.32 -7.77 15.68
C ASN A 272 -26.73 -7.41 17.05
N GLY A 273 -25.66 -6.60 17.08
CA GLY A 273 -24.94 -6.24 18.30
C GLY A 273 -24.15 -7.38 18.93
N LEU A 274 -24.14 -8.58 18.32
CA LEU A 274 -23.52 -9.79 18.87
C LEU A 274 -22.86 -10.63 17.77
N TRP A 275 -21.91 -11.47 18.18
CA TRP A 275 -21.27 -12.46 17.32
C TRP A 275 -21.78 -13.84 17.75
N ASP A 276 -22.76 -14.36 17.00
CA ASP A 276 -23.55 -15.53 17.39
C ASP A 276 -22.88 -16.88 17.04
N SER A 277 -21.55 -16.97 17.12
CA SER A 277 -20.79 -18.20 16.87
C SER A 277 -20.09 -18.66 18.13
N ASP A 278 -19.99 -19.99 18.32
CA ASP A 278 -19.28 -20.61 19.44
C ASP A 278 -17.79 -20.23 19.52
N ASP A 279 -17.24 -19.63 18.46
CA ASP A 279 -15.82 -19.31 18.33
C ASP A 279 -15.47 -17.82 18.58
N ILE A 280 -16.10 -17.22 19.59
CA ILE A 280 -15.95 -15.79 19.94
C ILE A 280 -14.48 -15.42 20.16
N LYS A 281 -13.70 -16.28 20.83
CA LYS A 281 -12.29 -16.01 21.11
C LYS A 281 -11.44 -15.97 19.84
N ASN A 282 -11.63 -16.92 18.92
CA ASN A 282 -10.85 -16.92 17.69
C ASN A 282 -11.21 -15.73 16.79
N PHE A 283 -12.48 -15.34 16.74
CA PHE A 283 -12.87 -14.14 16.01
C PHE A 283 -12.26 -12.87 16.64
N ALA A 284 -12.23 -12.77 17.97
CA ALA A 284 -11.52 -11.69 18.66
C ALA A 284 -10.01 -11.68 18.30
N ASN A 285 -9.38 -12.85 18.20
CA ASN A 285 -7.98 -12.97 17.75
C ASN A 285 -7.81 -12.45 16.31
N GLU A 286 -8.72 -12.81 15.41
CA GLU A 286 -8.69 -12.33 14.02
C GLU A 286 -8.81 -10.80 13.93
N LEU A 287 -9.69 -10.19 14.73
CA LEU A 287 -9.82 -8.73 14.77
C LEU A 287 -8.55 -8.03 15.30
N ILE A 288 -7.80 -8.64 16.22
CA ILE A 288 -6.48 -8.09 16.63
C ILE A 288 -5.53 -8.02 15.44
N TYR A 289 -5.54 -9.05 14.59
CA TYR A 289 -4.73 -9.06 13.37
C TYR A 289 -5.22 -8.02 12.35
N ASP A 290 -6.53 -7.81 12.21
CA ASP A 290 -7.07 -6.78 11.31
C ASP A 290 -6.63 -5.39 11.76
N LEU A 291 -6.76 -5.08 13.06
CA LEU A 291 -6.29 -3.83 13.64
C LEU A 291 -4.77 -3.66 13.42
N PHE A 292 -3.99 -4.72 13.63
CA PHE A 292 -2.55 -4.71 13.39
C PHE A 292 -2.19 -4.48 11.92
N ALA A 293 -2.90 -5.12 10.99
CA ALA A 293 -2.68 -4.98 9.56
C ALA A 293 -2.97 -3.55 9.08
N ILE A 294 -4.08 -2.95 9.53
CA ILE A 294 -4.44 -1.57 9.17
C ILE A 294 -3.40 -0.58 9.72
N ILE A 295 -3.02 -0.70 10.99
CA ILE A 295 -2.00 0.16 11.60
C ILE A 295 -0.64 0.02 10.91
N SER A 296 -0.28 -1.20 10.50
CA SER A 296 0.96 -1.45 9.75
C SER A 296 0.90 -0.86 8.34
N ALA A 297 -0.26 -0.90 7.68
CA ALA A 297 -0.47 -0.24 6.40
C ALA A 297 -0.37 1.29 6.50
N ILE A 298 -0.89 1.90 7.58
CA ILE A 298 -0.71 3.34 7.85
C ILE A 298 0.77 3.71 7.95
N LYS A 299 1.58 2.89 8.64
CA LYS A 299 3.04 3.09 8.73
C LYS A 299 3.77 2.98 7.40
N PHE A 300 3.17 2.28 6.44
CA PHE A 300 3.71 2.08 5.11
C PHE A 300 3.40 3.25 4.15
N THR A 301 2.74 4.30 4.63
CA THR A 301 2.39 5.47 3.80
C THR A 301 3.55 6.46 3.66
N PRO A 302 3.64 7.18 2.52
CA PRO A 302 4.62 8.25 2.33
C PRO A 302 4.23 9.57 2.98
N LYS A 303 3.39 9.54 4.02
CA LYS A 303 2.87 10.73 4.69
C LYS A 303 3.55 10.96 6.04
N ILE A 304 3.36 12.16 6.58
CA ILE A 304 3.85 12.52 7.92
C ILE A 304 3.22 11.56 8.94
N PRO A 305 4.00 11.01 9.89
CA PRO A 305 5.42 11.30 10.14
C PRO A 305 6.39 10.33 9.44
N TYR A 306 5.89 9.25 8.85
CA TYR A 306 6.70 8.08 8.52
C TYR A 306 7.74 8.34 7.44
N ASN A 307 7.42 9.21 6.47
CA ASN A 307 8.38 9.66 5.48
C ASN A 307 9.62 10.35 6.11
N LEU A 308 9.41 11.22 7.10
CA LEU A 308 10.49 11.92 7.81
C LEU A 308 11.21 11.03 8.81
N LEU A 309 10.47 10.19 9.54
CA LEU A 309 11.04 9.27 10.53
C LEU A 309 11.97 8.24 9.87
N GLY A 310 11.66 7.80 8.65
CA GLY A 310 12.53 6.93 7.86
C GLY A 310 13.89 7.53 7.52
N VAL A 311 14.04 8.86 7.60
CA VAL A 311 15.32 9.57 7.41
C VAL A 311 15.97 9.89 8.75
N ILE A 312 15.20 10.49 9.65
CA ILE A 312 15.72 11.07 10.89
C ILE A 312 16.13 9.98 11.89
N LEU A 313 15.40 8.86 12.00
CA LEU A 313 15.76 7.81 12.95
C LEU A 313 17.09 7.12 12.59
N PRO A 314 17.35 6.70 11.32
CA PRO A 314 18.66 6.20 10.93
C PRO A 314 19.78 7.23 11.13
N LEU A 315 19.54 8.50 10.80
CA LEU A 315 20.51 9.58 11.02
C LEU A 315 20.94 9.67 12.49
N ARG A 316 19.99 9.56 13.43
CA ARG A 316 20.26 9.67 14.87
C ARG A 316 20.81 8.40 15.51
N GLN A 317 20.71 7.25 14.84
CA GLN A 317 21.47 6.07 15.23
C GLN A 317 22.99 6.27 15.01
N GLU A 318 23.36 7.01 13.96
CA GLU A 318 24.76 7.32 13.65
C GLU A 318 25.26 8.57 14.39
N ILE A 319 24.44 9.61 14.52
CA ILE A 319 24.82 10.90 15.10
C ILE A 319 24.10 11.16 16.43
N LYS A 320 24.84 10.98 17.53
CA LYS A 320 24.33 11.12 18.91
C LYS A 320 24.58 12.49 19.56
N LYS A 321 24.94 13.50 18.77
CA LYS A 321 25.07 14.91 19.20
C LYS A 321 23.92 15.73 18.63
N LEU A 322 23.46 16.73 19.37
CA LEU A 322 22.28 17.52 19.00
C LEU A 322 22.51 18.28 17.68
N GLU A 323 23.55 19.12 17.65
CA GLU A 323 23.85 19.98 16.49
C GLU A 323 24.69 19.25 15.43
N LEU A 324 24.34 19.48 14.16
CA LEU A 324 25.04 18.95 13.00
C LEU A 324 26.16 19.91 12.61
N SER A 325 27.33 19.34 12.31
CA SER A 325 28.54 20.02 11.85
C SER A 325 28.94 19.50 10.46
N TYR A 326 29.91 20.13 9.82
CA TYR A 326 30.32 19.73 8.47
C TYR A 326 30.76 18.25 8.37
N GLU A 327 31.38 17.70 9.41
CA GLU A 327 31.80 16.29 9.47
C GLU A 327 30.62 15.32 9.34
N ASP A 328 29.41 15.77 9.68
CA ASP A 328 28.18 14.97 9.67
C ASP A 328 27.48 14.97 8.31
N TYR A 329 27.84 15.88 7.40
CA TYR A 329 27.07 16.12 6.17
C TYR A 329 27.05 14.90 5.24
N SER A 330 28.10 14.08 5.25
CA SER A 330 28.12 12.82 4.50
C SER A 330 27.10 11.81 5.03
N THR A 331 26.92 11.72 6.36
CA THR A 331 25.89 10.88 6.97
C THR A 331 24.49 11.43 6.70
N VAL A 332 24.31 12.75 6.74
CA VAL A 332 23.04 13.40 6.36
C VAL A 332 22.68 13.08 4.90
N LEU A 333 23.64 13.22 3.99
CA LEU A 333 23.47 12.88 2.57
C LEU A 333 23.07 11.41 2.39
N TYR A 334 23.75 10.50 3.09
CA TYR A 334 23.47 9.08 3.04
C TYR A 334 22.06 8.75 3.56
N SER A 335 21.66 9.36 4.68
CA SER A 335 20.33 9.19 5.25
C SER A 335 19.22 9.72 4.32
N LEU A 336 19.40 10.92 3.74
CA LEU A 336 18.47 11.46 2.74
C LEU A 336 18.39 10.57 1.50
N PHE A 337 19.53 10.08 1.02
CA PHE A 337 19.60 9.17 -0.12
C PHE A 337 18.86 7.86 0.17
N ARG A 338 19.15 7.17 1.27
CA ARG A 338 18.42 5.95 1.66
C ARG A 338 16.94 6.21 1.83
N GLY A 339 16.60 7.27 2.55
CA GLY A 339 15.24 7.71 2.79
C GLY A 339 14.45 7.80 1.51
N THR A 340 14.88 8.66 0.59
CA THR A 340 14.19 8.91 -0.68
C THR A 340 14.11 7.70 -1.62
N GLN A 341 14.94 6.67 -1.41
CA GLN A 341 15.01 5.46 -2.25
C GLN A 341 14.22 4.27 -1.68
N GLU A 342 13.92 4.27 -0.38
CA GLU A 342 13.00 3.30 0.21
C GLU A 342 11.57 3.62 -0.25
N ARG A 343 10.81 2.56 -0.59
CA ARG A 343 9.61 2.57 -1.45
C ARG A 343 8.46 3.51 -1.05
N ASN A 344 8.56 4.22 0.09
CA ASN A 344 7.49 4.99 0.70
C ASN A 344 7.92 6.39 1.19
N ILE A 345 8.99 7.03 0.71
CA ILE A 345 9.38 8.35 1.24
C ILE A 345 9.39 9.44 0.16
N GLY A 346 9.84 9.11 -1.05
CA GLY A 346 9.70 9.93 -2.26
C GLY A 346 10.23 11.37 -2.15
N LYS A 347 9.87 12.21 -3.13
CA LYS A 347 10.20 13.65 -3.15
C LYS A 347 9.43 14.48 -2.10
N GLU A 348 8.37 13.92 -1.54
CA GLU A 348 7.47 14.61 -0.60
C GLU A 348 8.21 15.08 0.66
N ILE A 349 9.30 14.40 1.04
CA ILE A 349 10.16 14.84 2.14
C ILE A 349 10.67 16.28 1.94
N PHE A 350 11.09 16.63 0.73
CA PHE A 350 11.64 17.95 0.45
C PHE A 350 10.53 19.01 0.49
N ASP A 351 9.33 18.68 0.03
CA ASP A 351 8.18 19.58 0.13
C ASP A 351 7.80 19.84 1.59
N ILE A 352 7.87 18.82 2.45
CA ILE A 352 7.65 18.97 3.89
C ILE A 352 8.75 19.79 4.56
N LEU A 353 10.03 19.57 4.22
CA LEU A 353 11.14 20.36 4.78
C LEU A 353 11.00 21.86 4.45
N LYS A 354 10.56 22.18 3.21
CA LYS A 354 10.29 23.55 2.78
C LYS A 354 9.10 24.16 3.51
N ARG A 355 8.03 23.39 3.70
CA ARG A 355 6.77 23.82 4.36
C ARG A 355 6.70 23.49 5.85
N ARG A 356 7.83 23.19 6.50
CA ARG A 356 7.87 22.68 7.88
C ARG A 356 7.19 23.60 8.90
N GLU A 357 7.21 24.92 8.67
CA GLU A 357 6.56 25.90 9.53
C GLU A 357 5.03 25.73 9.54
N GLU A 358 4.43 25.39 8.39
CA GLU A 358 2.98 25.14 8.27
C GLU A 358 2.55 23.88 9.02
N LYS A 359 3.49 22.95 9.27
CA LYS A 359 3.25 21.67 9.94
C LYS A 359 3.90 21.60 11.32
N LYS A 360 4.31 22.73 11.89
CA LYS A 360 5.09 22.80 13.14
C LYS A 360 4.46 22.02 14.30
N GLU A 361 3.19 22.26 14.60
CA GLU A 361 2.48 21.59 15.70
C GLU A 361 2.49 20.06 15.55
N VAL A 362 2.23 19.59 14.33
CA VAL A 362 2.24 18.15 14.00
C VAL A 362 3.65 17.56 14.14
N LEU A 363 4.68 18.29 13.72
CA LEU A 363 6.07 17.83 13.79
C LEU A 363 6.61 17.85 15.23
N GLU A 364 6.24 18.84 16.04
CA GLU A 364 6.65 18.93 17.45
C GLU A 364 6.09 17.79 18.31
N PHE A 365 4.97 17.19 17.90
CA PHE A 365 4.39 16.02 18.56
C PHE A 365 5.35 14.83 18.66
N TYR A 366 6.24 14.66 17.67
CA TYR A 366 7.11 13.49 17.58
C TYR A 366 8.44 13.72 18.27
N SER A 367 8.60 13.15 19.47
CA SER A 367 9.88 13.14 20.17
C SER A 367 10.90 12.24 19.48
N ILE A 368 12.14 12.73 19.34
CA ILE A 368 13.25 12.03 18.72
C ILE A 368 14.38 11.88 19.76
N PRO A 369 14.74 10.64 20.15
CA PRO A 369 15.87 10.42 21.05
C PRO A 369 17.19 10.68 20.31
N ILE A 370 18.09 11.45 20.92
CA ILE A 370 19.44 11.73 20.41
C ILE A 370 20.48 10.93 21.20
N SER A 371 20.31 10.88 22.52
CA SER A 371 21.10 10.08 23.44
C SER A 371 20.22 9.60 24.60
N GLU A 372 20.80 8.88 25.56
CA GLU A 372 20.07 8.40 26.74
C GLU A 372 19.39 9.52 27.54
N PHE A 373 19.98 10.72 27.55
CA PHE A 373 19.52 11.85 28.35
C PHE A 373 19.03 13.04 27.53
N VAL A 374 19.17 12.99 26.20
CA VAL A 374 18.84 14.11 25.31
C VAL A 374 17.83 13.65 24.27
N SER A 375 16.70 14.36 24.24
CA SER A 375 15.68 14.24 23.21
C SER A 375 15.44 15.59 22.54
N THR A 376 15.03 15.54 21.28
CA THR A 376 14.53 16.68 20.50
C THR A 376 13.13 16.31 19.99
N ASN A 377 12.60 17.06 19.03
CA ASN A 377 11.41 16.69 18.26
C ASN A 377 11.67 16.73 16.75
N LEU A 378 10.73 16.20 15.97
CA LEU A 378 10.84 16.09 14.51
C LEU A 378 10.92 17.45 13.81
N TYR A 379 10.26 18.49 14.35
CA TYR A 379 10.35 19.86 13.80
C TYR A 379 11.78 20.40 13.87
N GLU A 380 12.41 20.31 15.04
CA GLU A 380 13.79 20.75 15.25
C GLU A 380 14.78 19.97 14.37
N GLU A 381 14.51 18.68 14.14
CA GLU A 381 15.28 17.86 13.21
C GLU A 381 15.10 18.29 11.75
N CYS A 382 13.89 18.63 11.32
CA CYS A 382 13.64 19.23 10.02
C CYS A 382 14.38 20.57 9.86
N CYS A 383 14.45 21.39 10.91
CA CYS A 383 15.22 22.63 10.92
C CYS A 383 16.72 22.36 10.76
N ARG A 384 17.27 21.36 11.46
CA ARG A 384 18.69 20.96 11.33
C ARG A 384 19.01 20.42 9.94
N LEU A 385 18.18 19.53 9.39
CA LEU A 385 18.34 19.03 8.01
C LEU A 385 18.29 20.16 7.00
N THR A 386 17.36 21.10 7.18
CA THR A 386 17.23 22.26 6.29
C THR A 386 18.48 23.14 6.34
N LYS A 387 19.05 23.40 7.53
CA LYS A 387 20.32 24.14 7.66
C LYS A 387 21.45 23.47 6.87
N VAL A 388 21.55 22.15 6.91
CA VAL A 388 22.55 21.39 6.12
C VAL A 388 22.31 21.55 4.62
N ILE A 389 21.06 21.42 4.16
CA ILE A 389 20.72 21.56 2.72
C ILE A 389 21.00 22.99 2.20
N TYR A 390 20.86 24.00 3.06
CA TYR A 390 21.14 25.41 2.73
C TYR A 390 22.61 25.80 2.90
N ASP A 391 23.50 24.84 3.16
CA ASP A 391 24.95 25.04 3.17
C ASP A 391 25.57 24.58 1.84
N GLU A 392 26.40 25.44 1.23
CA GLU A 392 27.11 25.15 -0.02
C GLU A 392 27.92 23.86 0.03
N LYS A 393 28.49 23.55 1.21
CA LYS A 393 29.31 22.35 1.41
C LYS A 393 28.53 21.06 1.22
N PHE A 394 27.22 21.05 1.48
CA PHE A 394 26.38 19.88 1.23
C PHE A 394 26.28 19.57 -0.27
N TRP A 395 26.08 20.59 -1.10
CA TRP A 395 26.01 20.43 -2.55
C TRP A 395 27.35 20.04 -3.17
N GLU A 396 28.46 20.49 -2.59
CA GLU A 396 29.81 20.03 -2.98
C GLU A 396 30.00 18.52 -2.75
N LEU A 397 29.43 17.97 -1.67
CA LEU A 397 29.44 16.52 -1.45
C LEU A 397 28.66 15.76 -2.53
N ILE A 398 27.52 16.29 -2.96
CA ILE A 398 26.74 15.69 -4.05
C ILE A 398 27.55 15.70 -5.35
N ILE A 399 28.17 16.83 -5.71
CA ILE A 399 29.03 16.93 -6.90
C ILE A 399 30.16 15.92 -6.83
N ARG A 400 30.85 15.84 -5.69
CA ARG A 400 31.94 14.89 -5.46
C ARG A 400 31.46 13.46 -5.62
N GLN A 401 30.35 13.09 -5.00
CA GLN A 401 29.80 11.74 -5.10
C GLN A 401 29.39 11.41 -6.54
N LEU A 402 28.70 12.33 -7.23
CA LEU A 402 28.27 12.15 -8.61
C LEU A 402 29.46 11.94 -9.56
N SER A 403 30.59 12.63 -9.34
CA SER A 403 31.80 12.47 -10.14
C SER A 403 32.45 11.09 -10.06
N THR A 404 32.13 10.31 -9.01
CA THR A 404 32.62 8.93 -8.83
C THR A 404 31.73 7.88 -9.49
N ILE A 405 30.54 8.26 -9.95
CA ILE A 405 29.56 7.33 -10.53
C ILE A 405 29.85 7.16 -12.02
N THR A 406 29.95 5.89 -12.43
CA THR A 406 30.24 5.51 -13.83
C THR A 406 29.07 4.86 -14.54
N LYS A 407 28.03 4.46 -13.80
CA LYS A 407 26.85 3.76 -14.32
C LYS A 407 25.60 4.35 -13.71
N HIS A 408 24.62 4.59 -14.57
CA HIS A 408 23.26 4.98 -14.18
C HIS A 408 22.29 3.88 -14.61
N GLU A 409 21.41 3.45 -13.71
CA GLU A 409 20.36 2.46 -13.96
C GLU A 409 19.00 3.08 -13.62
N PRO A 410 18.42 3.90 -14.52
CA PRO A 410 17.24 4.70 -14.22
C PRO A 410 16.09 3.86 -13.67
N GLY A 411 15.49 4.33 -12.58
CA GLY A 411 14.33 3.71 -11.94
C GLY A 411 14.64 2.47 -11.11
N LYS A 412 15.91 2.08 -10.95
CA LYS A 412 16.29 1.05 -9.99
C LYS A 412 16.45 1.64 -8.58
N PRO A 413 16.07 0.89 -7.53
CA PRO A 413 16.29 1.33 -6.15
C PRO A 413 17.77 1.61 -5.88
N TYR A 414 18.04 2.66 -5.10
CA TYR A 414 19.38 3.09 -4.70
C TYR A 414 20.25 3.56 -5.87
N ASP A 415 19.66 4.20 -6.88
CA ASP A 415 20.41 4.94 -7.88
C ASP A 415 20.66 6.38 -7.39
N PHE A 416 21.94 6.74 -7.20
CA PHE A 416 22.31 8.06 -6.69
C PHE A 416 22.15 9.16 -7.75
N VAL A 417 22.17 8.85 -9.04
CA VAL A 417 21.92 9.81 -10.13
C VAL A 417 20.46 10.25 -10.07
N ASP A 418 19.52 9.31 -9.92
CA ASP A 418 18.08 9.60 -9.74
C ASP A 418 17.82 10.44 -8.47
N PHE A 419 18.51 10.12 -7.37
CA PHE A 419 18.44 10.92 -6.15
C PHE A 419 18.97 12.34 -6.36
N ALA A 420 20.14 12.49 -6.97
CA ALA A 420 20.76 13.78 -7.23
C ALA A 420 19.89 14.64 -8.14
N GLU A 421 19.27 14.04 -9.17
CA GLU A 421 18.29 14.73 -10.01
C GLU A 421 17.07 15.19 -9.19
N THR A 422 16.52 14.31 -8.35
CA THR A 422 15.34 14.60 -7.52
C THR A 422 15.60 15.78 -6.59
N ILE A 423 16.66 15.74 -5.77
CA ILE A 423 16.93 16.80 -4.79
C ILE A 423 17.26 18.13 -5.47
N VAL A 424 17.99 18.12 -6.59
CA VAL A 424 18.29 19.34 -7.35
C VAL A 424 17.02 19.95 -7.94
N ASN A 425 16.14 19.14 -8.52
CA ASN A 425 14.87 19.61 -9.05
C ASN A 425 13.95 20.18 -7.95
N SER A 426 14.01 19.63 -6.73
CA SER A 426 13.24 20.12 -5.57
C SER A 426 13.70 21.48 -5.03
N TYR A 427 14.98 21.86 -5.18
CA TYR A 427 15.57 23.06 -4.55
C TYR A 427 16.09 24.13 -5.51
N ILE A 428 16.42 23.81 -6.77
CA ILE A 428 16.98 24.80 -7.71
C ILE A 428 16.07 26.02 -7.93
N GLY A 429 14.75 25.83 -7.80
CA GLY A 429 13.75 26.90 -7.86
C GLY A 429 13.65 27.73 -6.58
N GLU A 430 13.99 27.16 -5.44
CA GLU A 430 13.92 27.79 -4.11
C GLU A 430 15.08 28.77 -3.88
N PHE A 431 16.23 28.53 -4.51
CA PHE A 431 17.41 29.38 -4.35
C PHE A 431 17.37 30.60 -5.28
N GLU A 432 17.80 31.75 -4.74
CA GLU A 432 17.89 33.02 -5.48
C GLU A 432 18.79 32.89 -6.71
N LYS A 433 18.45 33.65 -7.77
CA LYS A 433 19.04 33.52 -9.11
C LYS A 433 20.57 33.56 -9.12
N ASP A 434 21.16 34.43 -8.31
CA ASP A 434 22.61 34.68 -8.28
C ASP A 434 23.26 34.14 -6.99
N SER A 435 22.58 33.21 -6.30
CA SER A 435 23.13 32.56 -5.12
C SER A 435 24.08 31.42 -5.50
N ARG A 436 25.15 31.27 -4.71
CA ARG A 436 26.11 30.16 -4.84
C ARG A 436 25.42 28.79 -4.76
N LEU A 437 24.38 28.63 -3.94
CA LEU A 437 23.59 27.40 -3.86
C LEU A 437 22.95 27.05 -5.22
N LYS A 438 22.35 28.03 -5.89
CA LYS A 438 21.78 27.82 -7.23
C LYS A 438 22.85 27.48 -8.26
N GLU A 439 24.01 28.12 -8.21
CA GLU A 439 25.15 27.77 -9.06
C GLU A 439 25.57 26.30 -8.88
N LYS A 440 25.66 25.81 -7.62
CA LYS A 440 25.96 24.40 -7.34
C LYS A 440 24.88 23.46 -7.91
N CYS A 441 23.60 23.79 -7.77
CA CYS A 441 22.52 23.02 -8.40
C CYS A 441 22.64 22.96 -9.93
N ILE A 442 23.01 24.08 -10.58
CA ILE A 442 23.23 24.14 -12.03
C ILE A 442 24.42 23.26 -12.44
N LEU A 443 25.51 23.28 -11.66
CA LEU A 443 26.66 22.40 -11.88
C LEU A 443 26.25 20.93 -11.80
N ILE A 444 25.46 20.54 -10.80
CA ILE A 444 24.96 19.16 -10.69
C ILE A 444 24.10 18.82 -11.90
N LYS A 445 23.17 19.68 -12.35
CA LYS A 445 22.40 19.45 -13.59
C LYS A 445 23.28 19.25 -14.81
N LYS A 446 24.40 19.97 -14.92
CA LYS A 446 25.35 19.81 -16.02
C LYS A 446 26.06 18.45 -15.94
N GLU A 447 26.45 18.01 -14.76
CA GLU A 447 27.05 16.70 -14.54
C GLU A 447 26.07 15.56 -14.82
N LEU A 448 24.80 15.70 -14.41
CA LEU A 448 23.75 14.72 -14.67
C LEU A 448 23.53 14.44 -16.16
N LYS A 449 23.73 15.44 -17.04
CA LYS A 449 23.58 15.25 -18.51
C LYS A 449 24.45 14.13 -19.07
N LYS A 450 25.58 13.80 -18.43
CA LYS A 450 26.49 12.73 -18.88
C LYS A 450 25.89 11.33 -18.78
N PHE A 451 24.82 11.17 -17.98
CA PHE A 451 24.16 9.88 -17.76
C PHE A 451 22.92 9.66 -18.63
N TYR A 452 22.45 10.71 -19.33
CA TYR A 452 21.27 10.68 -20.21
C TYR A 452 21.61 10.98 -21.68
N SER A 453 22.90 11.22 -21.98
CA SER A 453 23.48 11.33 -23.32
C SER A 453 23.98 9.98 -23.80
#